data_AF-A0A965XWK2-F1
#
_entry.id   AF-A0A965XWK2-F1
#
_cell.length_a   1.000
_cell.length_b   1.000
_cell.length_c   1.000
_cell.angle_alpha   90.00
_cell.angle_beta   90.00
_cell.angle_gamma   90.00
#
_symmetry.space_group_name_H-M   'P 1'
#
loop_
_entity.id
_entity.type
_entity.pdbx_description
1 polymer ?
#
loop_
_entity_poly.entity_id
_entity_poly.type
_entity_poly.pdbx_seq_one_letter_code
_entity_poly.pdbx_strand_id
1 'polypeptide(L)'
;MSISKETENYAVMLAALRKELERAEIERLSAGVTRQRRAELEKESLLLRKRERELLLLIGKEVAAAIEGSSGALKALASRIKVATNRMGRVTGLIDKSEKNIKKAAKGAALIPKK
;
A
#
# COMPACT_ATOMS: atom_id res chain seq x y z
N MET A 1 -5.20 3.22 -11.77
CA MET A 1 -3.87 2.96 -11.16
C MET A 1 -2.93 2.64 -12.29
N SER A 2 -2.14 3.61 -12.73
CA SER A 2 -1.15 3.40 -13.78
C SER A 2 0.08 2.80 -13.13
N ILE A 3 0.43 1.57 -13.51
CA ILE A 3 1.72 0.96 -13.20
C ILE A 3 2.78 1.95 -13.71
N SER A 4 3.70 2.40 -12.84
CA SER A 4 4.71 3.38 -13.27
C SER A 4 5.61 2.72 -14.32
N LYS A 5 6.08 3.48 -15.33
CA LYS A 5 7.02 2.96 -16.35
C LYS A 5 8.25 2.27 -15.76
N GLU A 6 8.64 2.66 -14.55
CA GLU A 6 9.74 2.05 -13.78
C GLU A 6 9.39 0.63 -13.30
N THR A 7 8.17 0.39 -12.83
CA THR A 7 7.72 -0.95 -12.42
C THR A 7 7.58 -1.93 -13.59
N GLU A 8 7.18 -1.47 -14.78
CA GLU A 8 7.24 -2.28 -16.01
C GLU A 8 8.69 -2.63 -16.36
N ASN A 9 9.62 -1.69 -16.16
CA ASN A 9 11.03 -1.91 -16.40
C ASN A 9 11.64 -2.96 -15.45
N TYR A 10 11.28 -2.93 -14.17
CA TYR A 10 11.74 -3.93 -13.19
C TYR A 10 11.28 -5.35 -13.52
N ALA A 11 10.04 -5.52 -13.98
CA ALA A 11 9.53 -6.82 -14.40
C ALA A 11 10.32 -7.39 -15.59
N VAL A 12 10.64 -6.54 -16.57
CA VAL A 12 11.45 -6.91 -17.73
C VAL A 12 12.88 -7.28 -17.32
N MET A 13 13.50 -6.47 -16.46
CA MET A 13 14.86 -6.72 -15.95
C MET A 13 14.95 -8.03 -15.14
N LEU A 14 13.98 -8.28 -14.25
CA LEU A 14 13.91 -9.54 -13.50
C LEU A 14 13.71 -10.75 -14.41
N ALA A 15 12.84 -10.64 -15.41
CA ALA A 15 12.59 -11.71 -16.36
C ALA A 15 13.84 -12.02 -17.21
N ALA A 16 14.58 -10.99 -17.63
CA ALA A 16 15.83 -11.15 -18.35
C ALA A 16 16.90 -11.86 -17.48
N LEU A 17 17.10 -11.39 -16.24
CA LEU A 17 18.03 -11.99 -15.29
C LEU A 17 17.71 -13.47 -15.04
N ARG A 18 16.44 -13.80 -14.81
CA ARG A 18 16.02 -15.19 -14.56
C ARG A 18 16.27 -16.09 -15.77
N LYS A 19 16.02 -15.60 -16.99
CA LYS A 19 16.33 -16.32 -18.23
C LYS A 19 17.82 -16.57 -18.39
N GLU A 20 18.66 -15.59 -18.07
CA GLU A 20 20.13 -15.76 -18.10
C GLU A 20 20.60 -16.79 -17.06
N LEU A 21 20.02 -16.75 -15.87
CA LEU A 21 20.31 -17.68 -14.77
C LEU A 21 19.95 -19.12 -15.16
N GLU A 22 18.76 -19.31 -15.73
CA GLU A 22 18.29 -20.59 -16.24
C GLU A 22 19.21 -21.12 -17.35
N ARG A 23 19.61 -20.27 -18.30
CA ARG A 23 20.56 -20.66 -19.36
C ARG A 23 21.91 -21.10 -18.79
N ALA A 24 22.48 -20.32 -17.87
CA ALA A 24 23.75 -20.65 -17.22
C ALA A 24 23.67 -21.97 -16.44
N GLU A 25 22.54 -22.25 -15.78
CA GLU A 25 22.32 -23.51 -15.06
C GLU A 25 22.14 -24.71 -15.99
N ILE A 26 21.37 -24.56 -17.07
CA ILE A 26 21.21 -25.60 -18.10
C ILE A 26 22.57 -25.93 -18.73
N GLU A 27 23.35 -24.91 -19.10
CA GLU A 27 24.69 -25.11 -19.66
C GLU A 27 25.59 -25.81 -18.65
N ARG A 28 25.58 -25.39 -17.37
CA ARG A 28 26.41 -26.00 -16.31
C ARG A 28 26.09 -27.48 -16.09
N LEU A 29 24.82 -27.85 -16.21
CA LEU A 29 24.33 -29.22 -16.02
C LEU A 29 24.43 -30.09 -17.29
N SER A 30 24.73 -29.49 -18.45
CA SER A 30 24.78 -30.21 -19.71
C SER A 30 25.94 -31.22 -19.77
N ALA A 31 25.70 -32.32 -20.47
CA ALA A 31 26.71 -33.35 -20.70
C ALA A 31 27.83 -32.81 -21.59
N GLY A 32 29.09 -33.15 -21.27
CA GLY A 32 30.26 -32.73 -22.06
C GLY A 32 30.93 -31.43 -21.60
N VAL A 33 30.39 -30.72 -20.59
CA VAL A 33 31.04 -29.52 -20.06
C VAL A 33 32.24 -29.87 -19.18
N THR A 34 33.39 -29.27 -19.50
CA THR A 34 34.65 -29.44 -18.77
C THR A 34 34.56 -28.93 -17.34
N ARG A 35 35.39 -29.44 -16.43
CA ARG A 35 35.43 -28.96 -15.03
C ARG A 35 35.71 -27.46 -14.92
N GLN A 36 36.60 -26.94 -15.77
CA GLN A 36 36.91 -25.51 -15.81
C GLN A 36 35.69 -24.68 -16.21
N ARG A 37 34.99 -25.08 -17.29
CA ARG A 37 33.78 -24.38 -17.75
C ARG A 37 32.64 -24.46 -16.74
N ARG A 38 32.47 -25.58 -16.03
CA ARG A 38 31.48 -25.69 -14.93
C ARG A 38 31.77 -24.70 -13.81
N ALA A 39 33.05 -24.52 -13.44
CA ALA A 39 33.45 -23.57 -12.39
C ALA A 39 33.22 -22.11 -12.81
N GLU A 40 33.40 -21.79 -14.10
CA GLU A 40 33.04 -20.47 -14.66
C GLU A 40 31.53 -20.21 -14.58
N LEU A 41 30.72 -21.16 -15.07
CA LEU A 41 29.27 -21.06 -15.07
C LEU A 41 28.69 -21.00 -13.65
N GLU A 42 29.32 -21.67 -12.68
CA GLU A 42 28.95 -21.55 -11.27
C GLU A 42 29.22 -20.15 -10.72
N LYS A 43 30.39 -19.55 -11.02
CA LYS A 43 30.68 -18.16 -10.65
C LYS A 43 29.71 -17.19 -11.30
N GLU A 44 29.39 -17.40 -12.57
CA GLU A 44 28.43 -16.60 -13.32
C GLU A 44 27.02 -16.69 -12.72
N SER A 45 26.53 -17.90 -12.44
CA SER A 45 25.24 -18.11 -11.74
C SER A 45 25.21 -17.41 -10.38
N LEU A 46 26.30 -17.49 -9.60
CA LEU A 46 26.39 -16.78 -8.31
C LEU A 46 26.32 -15.26 -8.47
N LEU A 47 26.95 -14.69 -9.51
CA LEU A 47 26.89 -13.27 -9.81
C LEU A 47 25.47 -12.86 -10.24
N LEU A 48 24.81 -13.64 -11.10
CA LEU A 48 23.43 -13.40 -11.52
C LEU A 48 22.46 -13.45 -10.33
N ARG A 49 22.60 -14.41 -9.42
CA ARG A 49 21.81 -14.50 -8.17
C ARG A 49 22.05 -13.32 -7.22
N LYS A 50 23.25 -12.72 -7.23
CA LYS A 50 23.54 -11.50 -6.45
C LYS A 50 22.81 -10.31 -7.06
N ARG A 51 22.91 -10.13 -8.38
CA ARG A 51 22.20 -9.07 -9.12
C ARG A 51 20.68 -9.17 -8.98
N GLU A 52 20.12 -10.39 -9.05
CA GLU A 52 18.68 -10.59 -8.83
C GLU A 52 18.26 -10.15 -7.42
N ARG A 53 19.05 -10.49 -6.39
CA ARG A 53 18.77 -10.06 -5.00
C ARG A 53 18.87 -8.56 -4.83
N GLU A 54 19.87 -7.91 -5.41
CA GLU A 54 20.00 -6.45 -5.39
C GLU A 54 18.80 -5.77 -6.04
N LEU A 55 18.35 -6.28 -7.20
CA LEU A 55 17.17 -5.77 -7.88
C LEU A 55 15.90 -5.94 -7.05
N LEU A 56 15.71 -7.10 -6.41
CA LEU A 56 14.58 -7.34 -5.51
C LEU A 56 14.59 -6.42 -4.29
N LEU A 57 15.76 -6.12 -3.72
CA LEU A 57 15.89 -5.18 -2.61
C LEU A 57 15.52 -3.75 -3.04
N LEU A 58 15.91 -3.33 -4.24
CA LEU A 58 15.53 -2.03 -4.80
C LEU A 58 14.01 -1.93 -4.98
N ILE A 59 13.40 -2.93 -5.61
CA ILE A 59 11.95 -3.03 -5.77
C ILE A 59 11.26 -2.99 -4.40
N GLY A 60 11.77 -3.74 -3.42
CA GLY A 60 11.22 -3.76 -2.06
C GLY A 60 11.25 -2.38 -1.38
N LYS A 61 12.34 -1.62 -1.53
CA LYS A 61 12.46 -0.26 -1.00
C LYS A 61 11.48 0.71 -1.65
N GLU A 62 11.32 0.66 -2.97
CA GLU A 62 10.38 1.52 -3.67
C GLU A 62 8.92 1.21 -3.31
N VAL A 63 8.57 -0.07 -3.25
CA VAL A 63 7.23 -0.51 -2.81
C VAL A 63 6.97 -0.04 -1.38
N ALA A 64 7.93 -0.20 -0.47
CA ALA A 64 7.81 0.29 0.89
C ALA A 64 7.58 1.82 0.94
N ALA A 65 8.36 2.59 0.18
CA ALA A 65 8.20 4.04 0.09
C ALA A 65 6.83 4.45 -0.49
N ALA A 66 6.35 3.76 -1.51
CA ALA A 66 5.04 4.00 -2.11
C ALA A 66 3.89 3.69 -1.13
N ILE A 67 4.02 2.62 -0.34
CA ILE A 67 3.07 2.26 0.72
C ILE A 67 3.08 3.33 1.82
N GLU A 68 4.26 3.74 2.30
CA GLU A 68 4.38 4.78 3.33
C GLU A 68 3.74 6.10 2.87
N GLY A 69 4.04 6.56 1.65
CA GLY A 69 3.45 7.75 1.07
C GLY A 69 1.91 7.65 0.98
N SER A 70 1.40 6.50 0.57
CA SER A 70 -0.05 6.24 0.50
C SER A 70 -0.70 6.17 1.89
N SER A 71 -0.01 5.58 2.88
CA SER A 71 -0.50 5.43 4.24
C SER A 71 -0.67 6.77 4.96
N GLY A 72 0.22 7.73 4.70
CA GLY A 72 0.12 9.09 5.23
C GLY A 72 -1.14 9.81 4.73
N ALA A 73 -1.41 9.72 3.43
CA ALA A 73 -2.61 10.28 2.82
C ALA A 73 -3.90 9.65 3.37
N LEU A 74 -3.91 8.32 3.55
CA LEU A 74 -5.02 7.59 4.16
C LEU A 74 -5.26 7.99 5.61
N LYS A 75 -4.19 8.13 6.42
CA LYS A 75 -4.29 8.55 7.83
C LYS A 75 -4.84 9.97 7.95
N ALA A 76 -4.40 10.88 7.08
CA ALA A 76 -4.92 12.24 7.01
C ALA A 76 -6.41 12.25 6.64
N LEU A 77 -6.82 11.48 5.63
CA LEU A 77 -8.22 11.34 5.22
C LEU A 77 -9.09 10.78 6.35
N ALA A 78 -8.67 9.69 6.98
CA ALA A 78 -9.37 9.08 8.11
C ALA A 78 -9.57 10.07 9.26
N SER A 79 -8.56 10.90 9.54
CA SER A 79 -8.63 11.94 10.57
C SER A 79 -9.67 13.02 10.23
N ARG A 80 -9.71 13.47 8.96
CA ARG A 80 -10.70 14.45 8.48
C ARG A 80 -12.13 13.89 8.56
N ILE A 81 -12.32 12.63 8.17
CA ILE A 81 -13.63 11.94 8.29
C ILE A 81 -14.06 11.91 9.76
N LYS A 82 -13.17 11.49 10.68
CA LYS A 82 -13.49 11.44 12.12
C LYS A 82 -13.90 12.81 12.67
N VAL A 83 -13.19 13.88 12.29
CA VAL A 83 -13.55 15.25 12.70
C VAL A 83 -14.93 15.65 12.15
N ALA A 84 -15.21 15.37 10.89
CA ALA A 84 -16.49 15.67 10.27
C ALA A 84 -17.64 14.90 10.95
N THR A 85 -17.49 13.59 11.16
CA THR A 85 -18.48 12.74 11.84
C THR A 85 -18.75 13.22 13.27
N ASN A 86 -17.70 13.57 14.03
CA ASN A 86 -17.87 14.11 15.39
C ASN A 86 -18.61 15.44 15.39
N ARG A 87 -18.34 16.32 14.41
CA ARG A 87 -19.05 17.60 14.27
C ARG A 87 -20.53 17.36 13.95
N MET A 88 -20.84 16.46 13.02
CA MET A 88 -22.22 16.08 12.71
C MET A 88 -22.93 15.53 13.95
N GLY A 89 -22.35 14.57 14.66
CA GLY A 89 -22.96 14.01 15.88
C GLY A 89 -23.25 15.05 16.96
N ARG A 90 -22.38 16.04 17.15
CA ARG A 90 -22.64 17.17 18.07
C ARG A 90 -23.81 18.04 17.61
N VAL A 91 -23.88 18.34 16.31
CA VAL A 91 -24.98 19.14 15.75
C VAL A 91 -26.31 18.40 15.89
N THR A 92 -26.35 17.10 15.59
CA THR A 92 -27.56 16.29 15.77
C THR A 92 -28.01 16.27 17.23
N GLY A 93 -27.08 16.08 18.18
CA GLY A 93 -27.39 16.11 19.61
C GLY A 93 -27.91 17.47 20.11
N LEU A 94 -27.43 18.58 19.53
CA LEU A 94 -27.96 19.92 19.82
C LEU A 94 -29.37 20.11 19.27
N ILE A 95 -29.65 19.62 18.06
CA ILE A 95 -30.98 19.65 17.46
C ILE A 95 -31.97 18.85 18.33
N ASP A 96 -31.63 17.61 18.68
CA ASP A 96 -32.48 16.76 19.55
C ASP A 96 -32.77 17.41 20.90
N LYS A 97 -31.77 18.07 21.49
CA LYS A 97 -31.93 18.78 22.77
C LYS A 97 -32.83 20.02 22.60
N SER A 98 -32.68 20.75 21.50
CA SER A 98 -33.52 21.91 21.19
C SER A 98 -34.98 21.50 20.98
N GLU A 99 -35.25 20.41 20.26
CA GLU A 99 -36.61 19.89 20.06
C GLU A 99 -37.26 19.47 21.38
N LYS A 100 -36.50 18.78 22.26
CA LYS A 100 -36.99 18.41 23.59
C LYS A 100 -37.33 19.64 24.44
N ASN A 101 -36.52 20.69 24.37
CA ASN A 101 -36.78 21.94 25.08
C ASN A 101 -38.01 22.67 24.55
N ILE A 102 -38.18 22.74 23.21
CA ILE A 102 -39.36 23.32 22.57
C ILE A 102 -40.63 22.57 22.98
N LYS A 103 -40.61 21.22 22.96
CA LYS A 103 -41.74 20.40 23.41
C LYS A 103 -42.09 20.63 24.89
N LYS A 104 -41.09 20.80 25.76
CA LYS A 104 -41.30 21.12 27.19
C LYS A 104 -41.90 22.52 27.37
N ALA A 105 -41.39 23.51 26.66
CA ALA A 105 -41.91 24.89 26.72
C ALA A 105 -43.36 24.96 26.23
N ALA A 106 -43.70 24.28 25.12
CA ALA A 106 -45.06 24.20 24.61
C ALA A 106 -46.03 23.54 25.61
N LYS A 107 -45.62 22.47 26.28
CA LYS A 107 -46.41 21.84 27.36
C LYS A 107 -46.60 22.77 28.57
N GLY A 108 -45.56 23.50 28.97
CA GLY A 108 -45.63 24.47 30.06
C GLY A 108 -46.54 25.66 29.75
N ALA A 109 -46.50 26.17 28.51
CA ALA A 109 -47.38 27.25 28.06
C ALA A 109 -48.87 26.84 27.99
N ALA A 110 -49.16 25.57 27.67
CA ALA A 110 -50.51 25.02 27.68
C ALA A 110 -51.11 24.86 29.09
N LEU A 111 -50.27 24.86 30.13
CA LEU A 111 -50.67 24.74 31.55
C LEU A 111 -50.89 26.10 32.24
N ILE A 112 -50.65 27.22 31.56
CA ILE A 112 -50.96 28.55 32.09
C ILE A 112 -52.43 28.84 31.81
N PRO A 113 -53.31 28.90 32.83
CA PRO A 113 -54.72 29.20 32.60
C PRO A 113 -54.82 30.61 32.03
N LYS A 114 -55.49 30.74 30.87
CA LYS A 114 -55.89 32.04 30.36
C LYS A 114 -56.88 32.63 31.36
N LYS A 115 -56.48 33.76 31.98
CA LYS A 115 -57.37 34.57 32.82
C LYS A 115 -58.54 35.08 32.01
#